data_AF-A0A834KNV1-F1
#
_entry.id   AF-A0A834KNV1-F1
#
_cell.length_a   1.000
_cell.length_b   1.000
_cell.length_c   1.000
_cell.angle_alpha   90.00
_cell.angle_beta   90.00
_cell.angle_gamma   90.00
#
_symmetry.space_group_name_H-M   'P 1'
#
loop_
_entity.id
_entity.type
_entity.pdbx_description
1 polymer ?
#
loop_
_entity_poly.entity_id
_entity_poly.type
_entity_poly.pdbx_seq_one_letter_code
_entity_poly.pdbx_strand_id
1 'polypeptide(L)'
;MRHQDITNDNDTETDTAEEDDITETEETTTTGKDTPPDLTLSFSKLSYKRLPKNCVKFSFLSLNSVTFLAGISAVIISIWMLADNKMMSRLIGQRIYITTLLIIGIFASLLAIIGIFGFLKRKQNFLIIYIMFHALFLFMIFVCSILSFSLFDKLTKSIHEDMTNSIENYRYLDWVAEAWDNTHRYLKCCGIRSHDDWEKHGMLIPQSCCSTTVDKCLNMTAEVVYESGCLNGAVDFLKSSVHTVSISVLLVSLALFANLFFALAARKKFKMYPLNE
;
A
#
# COMPACT_ATOMS: atom_id res chain seq x y z
N MET A 1 -21.98 4.49 78.90
CA MET A 1 -21.07 5.64 78.79
C MET A 1 -20.27 5.49 77.49
N ARG A 2 -20.31 6.53 76.62
CA ARG A 2 -19.43 6.84 75.46
C ARG A 2 -19.52 5.89 74.24
N HIS A 3 -20.04 6.26 73.06
CA HIS A 3 -19.48 7.14 71.98
C HIS A 3 -18.01 6.76 71.63
N GLN A 4 -17.54 6.55 70.39
CA GLN A 4 -17.97 6.95 69.03
C GLN A 4 -17.05 6.32 67.96
N ASP A 5 -17.58 6.08 66.73
CA ASP A 5 -17.02 6.00 65.33
C ASP A 5 -15.60 5.43 65.07
N ILE A 6 -15.28 4.74 63.96
CA ILE A 6 -15.51 5.04 62.52
C ILE A 6 -15.50 3.74 61.67
N THR A 7 -16.41 3.72 60.68
CA THR A 7 -16.63 2.89 59.48
C THR A 7 -15.42 2.82 58.50
N ASN A 8 -15.23 1.95 57.50
CA ASN A 8 -16.10 1.09 56.68
C ASN A 8 -15.23 0.12 55.82
N ASP A 9 -15.76 -1.09 55.63
CA ASP A 9 -15.94 -1.90 54.39
C ASP A 9 -14.76 -2.15 53.41
N ASN A 10 -14.60 -3.34 52.80
CA ASN A 10 -15.23 -4.66 52.97
C ASN A 10 -14.40 -5.72 52.21
N ASP A 11 -14.58 -6.95 52.68
CA ASP A 11 -14.10 -8.27 52.29
C ASP A 11 -14.28 -8.64 50.80
N THR A 12 -13.39 -9.40 50.14
CA THR A 12 -12.99 -10.84 50.25
C THR A 12 -14.00 -11.82 49.62
N GLU A 13 -13.46 -12.93 49.09
CA GLU A 13 -14.08 -14.17 48.56
C GLU A 13 -14.13 -14.25 47.02
N THR A 14 -13.22 -14.94 46.34
CA THR A 14 -12.97 -16.41 46.25
C THR A 14 -14.25 -17.22 46.08
N ASP A 15 -14.48 -17.78 44.90
CA ASP A 15 -14.95 -19.17 44.80
C ASP A 15 -14.87 -19.78 43.38
N THR A 16 -14.91 -21.11 43.43
CA THR A 16 -14.57 -22.18 42.51
C THR A 16 -15.52 -22.45 41.35
N ALA A 17 -14.94 -23.15 40.34
CA ALA A 17 -15.50 -24.14 39.40
C ALA A 17 -17.02 -24.26 39.16
N GLU A 18 -17.41 -24.27 37.88
CA GLU A 18 -18.56 -25.02 37.37
C GLU A 18 -18.22 -25.60 35.97
N GLU A 19 -18.14 -26.92 35.92
CA GLU A 19 -18.29 -27.75 34.72
C GLU A 19 -19.76 -27.80 34.35
N ASP A 20 -20.09 -27.70 33.06
CA ASP A 20 -21.39 -28.14 32.55
C ASP A 20 -21.17 -28.99 31.28
N ASP A 21 -21.32 -30.30 31.49
CA ASP A 21 -21.62 -31.33 30.50
C ASP A 21 -23.16 -31.46 30.42
N ILE A 22 -23.75 -31.27 29.24
CA ILE A 22 -25.17 -31.59 28.99
C ILE A 22 -25.33 -32.23 27.60
N THR A 23 -25.34 -33.56 27.63
CA THR A 23 -26.28 -34.49 26.98
C THR A 23 -26.98 -34.09 25.68
N GLU A 24 -26.68 -34.86 24.63
CA GLU A 24 -27.54 -35.10 23.47
C GLU A 24 -28.95 -35.54 23.92
N THR A 25 -29.99 -34.90 23.37
CA THR A 25 -31.30 -35.53 23.18
C THR A 25 -31.94 -34.98 21.91
N GLU A 26 -32.46 -35.91 21.12
CA GLU A 26 -33.09 -35.75 19.82
C GLU A 26 -34.34 -34.86 19.86
N GLU A 27 -34.53 -34.02 18.83
CA GLU A 27 -35.86 -33.79 18.27
C GLU A 27 -35.82 -33.82 16.74
N THR A 28 -36.81 -34.52 16.19
CA THR A 28 -36.89 -35.08 14.85
C THR A 28 -37.91 -34.30 14.01
N THR A 29 -37.51 -33.90 12.80
CA THR A 29 -38.30 -33.71 11.55
C THR A 29 -39.43 -32.66 11.55
N THR A 30 -39.44 -31.66 10.67
CA THR A 30 -40.11 -31.76 9.35
C THR A 30 -39.81 -30.56 8.41
N THR A 31 -39.56 -30.92 7.13
CA THR A 31 -39.95 -30.26 5.87
C THR A 31 -39.40 -28.87 5.46
N GLY A 32 -38.38 -28.91 4.58
CA GLY A 32 -38.49 -28.50 3.17
C GLY A 32 -38.46 -27.00 2.78
N LYS A 33 -37.29 -26.52 2.30
CA LYS A 33 -37.16 -25.81 1.00
C LYS A 33 -35.69 -25.66 0.61
N ASP A 34 -35.32 -26.21 -0.54
CA ASP A 34 -33.97 -26.18 -1.11
C ASP A 34 -33.49 -24.74 -1.42
N THR A 35 -32.31 -24.37 -0.94
CA THR A 35 -31.53 -23.20 -1.39
C THR A 35 -30.04 -23.53 -1.25
N PRO A 36 -29.19 -23.32 -2.28
CA PRO A 36 -27.85 -23.91 -2.37
C PRO A 36 -26.88 -23.30 -1.33
N PRO A 37 -25.79 -24.02 -0.98
CA PRO A 37 -25.04 -23.78 0.24
C PRO A 37 -24.21 -22.49 0.19
N ASP A 38 -24.42 -21.65 1.20
CA ASP A 38 -23.67 -20.45 1.53
C ASP A 38 -22.24 -20.80 2.02
N LEU A 39 -21.37 -21.12 1.07
CA LEU A 39 -20.01 -21.62 1.31
C LEU A 39 -19.06 -20.52 1.84
N THR A 40 -19.40 -19.24 1.68
CA THR A 40 -18.54 -18.11 2.11
C THR A 40 -18.83 -17.64 3.54
N LEU A 41 -20.03 -17.88 4.06
CA LEU A 41 -20.42 -17.47 5.41
C LEU A 41 -19.94 -18.45 6.49
N SER A 42 -19.69 -19.72 6.12
CA SER A 42 -19.27 -20.79 7.03
C SER A 42 -17.84 -20.60 7.56
N PHE A 43 -16.87 -20.25 6.70
CA PHE A 43 -15.47 -20.02 7.13
C PHE A 43 -15.34 -18.85 8.10
N SER A 44 -16.12 -17.77 7.87
CA SER A 44 -16.11 -16.65 8.79
C SER A 44 -16.69 -17.03 10.16
N LYS A 45 -17.77 -17.82 10.22
CA LYS A 45 -18.42 -18.24 11.47
C LYS A 45 -17.56 -19.20 12.30
N LEU A 46 -16.76 -20.04 11.65
CA LEU A 46 -15.91 -21.04 12.31
C LEU A 46 -14.62 -20.45 12.90
N SER A 47 -14.03 -19.44 12.25
CA SER A 47 -12.72 -18.92 12.64
C SER A 47 -12.78 -17.96 13.85
N TYR A 48 -13.66 -16.95 13.87
CA TYR A 48 -13.65 -15.93 14.94
C TYR A 48 -14.21 -16.40 16.30
N LYS A 49 -15.07 -17.43 16.32
CA LYS A 49 -15.61 -18.00 17.58
C LYS A 49 -14.52 -18.61 18.44
N ARG A 50 -13.47 -19.15 17.81
CA ARG A 50 -12.31 -19.76 18.47
C ARG A 50 -11.25 -18.73 18.92
N LEU A 51 -11.30 -17.50 18.42
CA LEU A 51 -10.31 -16.47 18.73
C LEU A 51 -10.56 -15.80 20.10
N PRO A 52 -9.54 -15.76 21.00
CA PRO A 52 -9.66 -15.09 22.30
C PRO A 52 -10.06 -13.61 22.15
N LYS A 53 -10.89 -13.10 23.07
CA LYS A 53 -11.31 -11.68 23.08
C LYS A 53 -10.09 -10.73 23.12
N ASN A 54 -9.07 -11.08 23.90
CA ASN A 54 -7.85 -10.29 24.04
C ASN A 54 -6.99 -10.30 22.77
N CYS A 55 -6.93 -11.41 22.04
CA CYS A 55 -6.21 -11.50 20.77
C CYS A 55 -6.81 -10.55 19.72
N VAL A 56 -8.13 -10.59 19.52
CA VAL A 56 -8.81 -9.68 18.58
C VAL A 56 -8.60 -8.22 18.94
N LYS A 57 -8.68 -7.88 20.24
CA LYS A 57 -8.43 -6.52 20.74
C LYS A 57 -7.01 -6.07 20.44
N PHE A 58 -6.02 -6.86 20.83
CA PHE A 58 -4.60 -6.52 20.69
C PHE A 58 -4.21 -6.41 19.22
N SER A 59 -4.58 -7.39 18.39
CA SER A 59 -4.24 -7.39 16.96
C SER A 59 -4.91 -6.23 16.21
N PHE A 60 -6.19 -5.97 16.44
CA PHE A 60 -6.89 -4.86 15.78
C PHE A 60 -6.28 -3.51 16.17
N LEU A 61 -6.05 -3.28 17.46
CA LEU A 61 -5.49 -2.01 17.95
C LEU A 61 -4.05 -1.84 17.45
N SER A 62 -3.22 -2.87 17.57
CA SER A 62 -1.82 -2.83 17.15
C SER A 62 -1.69 -2.53 15.65
N LEU A 63 -2.44 -3.23 14.79
CA LEU A 63 -2.36 -3.01 13.34
C LEU A 63 -2.81 -1.60 12.96
N ASN A 64 -3.90 -1.10 13.54
CA ASN A 64 -4.35 0.27 13.28
C ASN A 64 -3.37 1.32 13.84
N SER A 65 -2.75 1.09 15.00
CA SER A 65 -1.72 1.98 15.53
C SER A 65 -0.49 2.04 14.63
N VAL A 66 -0.04 0.91 14.09
CA VAL A 66 1.06 0.88 13.12
C VAL A 66 0.67 1.62 11.83
N THR A 67 -0.54 1.39 11.30
CA THR A 67 -1.04 2.11 10.12
C THR A 67 -1.12 3.62 10.37
N PHE A 68 -1.55 4.05 11.55
CA PHE A 68 -1.60 5.46 11.91
C PHE A 68 -0.20 6.09 11.93
N LEU A 69 0.76 5.46 12.60
CA LEU A 69 2.15 5.96 12.66
C LEU A 69 2.80 5.99 11.27
N ALA A 70 2.58 4.95 10.46
CA ALA A 70 3.05 4.91 9.08
C ALA A 70 2.43 6.06 8.25
N GLY A 71 1.12 6.28 8.37
CA GLY A 71 0.43 7.38 7.71
C GLY A 71 0.98 8.76 8.10
N ILE A 72 1.17 9.01 9.39
CA ILE A 72 1.76 10.27 9.89
C ILE A 72 3.19 10.45 9.37
N SER A 73 4.01 9.40 9.38
CA SER A 73 5.37 9.46 8.84
C SER A 73 5.37 9.81 7.34
N ALA A 74 4.46 9.22 6.55
CA ALA A 74 4.30 9.53 5.13
C ALA A 74 3.90 10.99 4.92
N VAL A 75 2.99 11.52 5.72
CA VAL A 75 2.59 12.95 5.67
C VAL A 75 3.77 13.86 5.96
N ILE A 76 4.54 13.59 7.01
CA ILE A 76 5.71 14.39 7.38
C ILE A 76 6.75 14.39 6.26
N ILE A 77 7.06 13.20 5.72
CA ILE A 77 8.03 13.05 4.61
C ILE A 77 7.53 13.80 3.37
N SER A 78 6.26 13.66 3.01
CA SER A 78 5.69 14.35 1.85
C SER A 78 5.74 15.87 1.99
N ILE A 79 5.39 16.42 3.16
CA ILE A 79 5.45 17.86 3.42
C ILE A 79 6.90 18.35 3.35
N TRP A 80 7.83 17.60 3.94
CA TRP A 80 9.25 17.95 3.89
C TRP A 80 9.77 17.98 2.45
N MET A 81 9.45 16.95 1.63
CA MET A 81 9.83 16.90 0.22
C MET A 81 9.16 18.00 -0.63
N LEU A 82 7.94 18.42 -0.28
CA LEU A 82 7.24 19.52 -0.95
C LEU A 82 7.83 20.90 -0.60
N ALA A 83 8.37 21.05 0.60
CA ALA A 83 8.99 22.29 1.07
C ALA A 83 10.40 22.49 0.50
N ASP A 84 11.09 21.41 0.11
CA ASP A 84 12.41 21.50 -0.51
C ASP A 84 12.31 21.84 -2.00
N ASN A 85 12.56 23.12 -2.32
CA ASN A 85 12.56 23.65 -3.68
C ASN A 85 13.58 22.93 -4.60
N LYS A 86 14.65 22.34 -4.05
CA LYS A 86 15.66 21.60 -4.82
C LYS A 86 15.17 20.21 -5.26
N MET A 87 14.22 19.62 -4.53
CA MET A 87 13.55 18.38 -4.92
C MET A 87 12.37 18.65 -5.86
N MET A 88 11.69 19.78 -5.71
CA MET A 88 10.54 20.16 -6.55
C MET A 88 10.88 20.51 -8.01
N SER A 89 12.13 20.88 -8.31
CA SER A 89 12.56 21.25 -9.68
C SER A 89 12.73 20.06 -10.62
N ARG A 90 12.65 18.82 -10.11
CA ARG A 90 12.87 17.60 -10.90
C ARG A 90 11.54 16.97 -11.33
N LEU A 91 11.06 17.37 -12.51
CA LEU A 91 9.98 16.72 -13.28
C LEU A 91 8.58 16.73 -12.64
N ILE A 92 7.56 16.98 -13.47
CA ILE A 92 6.12 16.93 -13.11
C ILE A 92 5.77 15.59 -12.42
N GLY A 93 6.40 14.49 -12.84
CA GLY A 93 6.20 13.16 -12.28
C GLY A 93 6.54 13.03 -10.79
N GLN A 94 7.61 13.68 -10.31
CA GLN A 94 7.98 13.60 -8.88
C GLN A 94 6.98 14.35 -8.00
N ARG A 95 6.52 15.52 -8.46
CA ARG A 95 5.49 16.28 -7.73
C ARG A 95 4.20 15.48 -7.59
N ILE A 96 3.75 14.81 -8.64
CA ILE A 96 2.56 13.95 -8.60
C ILE A 96 2.77 12.83 -7.57
N TYR A 97 3.90 12.13 -7.62
CA TYR A 97 4.22 11.05 -6.68
C TYR A 97 4.17 11.52 -5.21
N ILE A 98 4.86 12.62 -4.88
CA ILE A 98 4.92 13.14 -3.51
C ILE A 98 3.54 13.59 -3.02
N THR A 99 2.74 14.21 -3.90
CA THR A 99 1.37 14.64 -3.60
C THR A 99 0.45 13.44 -3.38
N THR A 100 0.56 12.39 -4.19
CA THR A 100 -0.18 11.15 -4.00
C THR A 100 0.16 10.49 -2.67
N LEU A 101 1.45 10.42 -2.31
CA LEU A 101 1.90 9.89 -1.02
C LEU A 101 1.30 10.69 0.16
N LEU A 102 1.23 12.02 0.04
CA LEU A 102 0.61 12.90 1.05
C LEU A 102 -0.86 12.55 1.26
N ILE A 103 -1.63 12.47 0.18
CA ILE A 103 -3.07 12.19 0.23
C ILE A 103 -3.32 10.80 0.83
N ILE A 104 -2.57 9.78 0.40
CA ILE A 104 -2.66 8.42 0.95
C ILE A 104 -2.32 8.41 2.44
N GLY A 105 -1.27 9.13 2.86
CA GLY A 105 -0.85 9.22 4.26
C GLY A 105 -1.91 9.85 5.16
N ILE A 106 -2.51 10.97 4.73
CA ILE A 106 -3.61 11.63 5.45
C ILE A 106 -4.80 10.67 5.57
N PHE A 107 -5.21 10.08 4.45
CA PHE A 107 -6.37 9.22 4.40
C PHE A 107 -6.19 7.94 5.26
N ALA A 108 -5.02 7.30 5.18
CA ALA A 108 -4.68 6.13 6.00
C ALA A 108 -4.69 6.48 7.50
N SER A 109 -4.14 7.63 7.87
CA SER A 109 -4.13 8.10 9.27
C SER A 109 -5.55 8.33 9.81
N LEU A 110 -6.41 8.99 9.03
CA LEU A 110 -7.80 9.24 9.40
C LEU A 110 -8.60 7.94 9.54
N LEU A 111 -8.47 7.02 8.59
CA LEU A 111 -9.13 5.72 8.68
C LEU A 111 -8.66 4.92 9.90
N ALA A 112 -7.37 4.93 10.20
CA ALA A 112 -6.83 4.25 11.37
C ALA A 112 -7.42 4.82 12.67
N ILE A 113 -7.51 6.16 12.80
CA ILE A 113 -8.17 6.81 13.95
C ILE A 113 -9.64 6.41 14.05
N ILE A 114 -10.38 6.42 12.93
CA ILE A 114 -11.79 6.00 12.89
C ILE A 114 -11.94 4.56 13.38
N GLY A 115 -11.05 3.66 12.96
CA GLY A 115 -11.02 2.27 13.40
C GLY A 115 -10.78 2.15 14.92
N ILE A 116 -9.74 2.83 15.42
CA ILE A 116 -9.38 2.84 16.84
C ILE A 116 -10.54 3.42 17.68
N PHE A 117 -11.08 4.58 17.28
CA PHE A 117 -12.18 5.23 17.98
C PHE A 117 -13.46 4.37 17.97
N GLY A 118 -13.82 3.82 16.81
CA GLY A 118 -14.97 2.94 16.66
C GLY A 118 -14.86 1.69 17.54
N PHE A 119 -13.66 1.13 17.68
CA PHE A 119 -13.40 0.00 18.55
C PHE A 119 -13.44 0.38 20.04
N LEU A 120 -12.71 1.43 20.46
CA LEU A 120 -12.60 1.84 21.86
C LEU A 120 -13.93 2.34 22.43
N LYS A 121 -14.70 3.11 21.63
CA LYS A 121 -16.01 3.64 22.03
C LYS A 121 -17.16 2.66 21.76
N ARG A 122 -16.86 1.46 21.25
CA ARG A 122 -17.85 0.45 20.83
C ARG A 122 -18.96 1.01 19.91
N LYS A 123 -18.65 2.04 19.11
CA LYS A 123 -19.62 2.68 18.21
C LYS A 123 -19.66 1.91 16.88
N GLN A 124 -20.71 1.12 16.70
CA GLN A 124 -20.85 0.24 15.53
C GLN A 124 -20.82 1.01 14.20
N ASN A 125 -21.40 2.20 14.12
CA ASN A 125 -21.43 3.00 12.90
C ASN A 125 -20.02 3.34 12.39
N PHE A 126 -19.10 3.75 13.27
CA PHE A 126 -17.71 4.04 12.90
C PHE A 126 -16.97 2.78 12.41
N LEU A 127 -17.22 1.63 13.03
CA LEU A 127 -16.66 0.35 12.57
C LEU A 127 -17.23 -0.08 11.22
N ILE A 128 -18.51 0.15 10.95
CA ILE A 128 -19.12 -0.13 9.64
C ILE A 128 -18.48 0.73 8.56
N ILE A 129 -18.33 2.04 8.79
CA ILE A 129 -17.66 2.95 7.87
C ILE A 129 -16.22 2.50 7.60
N TYR A 130 -15.47 2.17 8.66
CA TYR A 130 -14.12 1.65 8.55
C TYR A 130 -14.03 0.38 7.68
N ILE A 131 -14.93 -0.59 7.92
CA ILE A 131 -15.01 -1.85 7.18
C ILE A 131 -15.35 -1.59 5.70
N MET A 132 -16.29 -0.69 5.42
CA MET A 132 -16.67 -0.34 4.05
C MET A 132 -15.50 0.26 3.27
N PHE A 133 -14.76 1.21 3.86
CA PHE A 133 -13.59 1.77 3.22
C PHE A 133 -12.49 0.72 3.01
N HIS A 134 -12.17 -0.10 4.02
CA HIS A 134 -11.16 -1.16 3.86
C HIS A 134 -11.53 -2.17 2.76
N ALA A 135 -12.81 -2.56 2.68
CA ALA A 135 -13.29 -3.43 1.61
C ALA A 135 -13.16 -2.76 0.23
N LEU A 136 -13.47 -1.46 0.14
CA LEU A 136 -13.29 -0.68 -1.09
C LEU A 136 -11.81 -0.64 -1.52
N PHE A 137 -10.86 -0.41 -0.60
CA PHE A 137 -9.43 -0.42 -0.93
C PHE A 137 -8.96 -1.77 -1.45
N LEU A 138 -9.35 -2.86 -0.78
CA LEU A 138 -9.03 -4.20 -1.24
C LEU A 138 -9.58 -4.48 -2.65
N PHE A 139 -10.81 -4.02 -2.92
CA PHE A 139 -11.41 -4.13 -4.25
C PHE A 139 -10.63 -3.33 -5.29
N MET A 140 -10.25 -2.09 -4.98
CA MET A 140 -9.44 -1.26 -5.89
C MET A 140 -8.08 -1.89 -6.18
N ILE A 141 -7.40 -2.43 -5.17
CA ILE A 141 -6.11 -3.14 -5.34
C ILE A 141 -6.30 -4.36 -6.25
N PHE A 142 -7.37 -5.13 -6.06
CA PHE A 142 -7.70 -6.28 -6.89
C PHE A 142 -7.91 -5.88 -8.36
N VAL A 143 -8.73 -4.86 -8.62
CA VAL A 143 -8.98 -4.34 -9.98
C VAL A 143 -7.68 -3.83 -10.62
N CYS A 144 -6.90 -3.02 -9.89
CA CYS A 144 -5.62 -2.52 -10.39
C CYS A 144 -4.64 -3.67 -10.71
N SER A 145 -4.61 -4.72 -9.89
CA SER A 145 -3.74 -5.88 -10.10
C SER A 145 -4.11 -6.62 -11.39
N ILE A 146 -5.41 -6.77 -11.69
CA ILE A 146 -5.87 -7.38 -12.94
C ILE A 146 -5.51 -6.50 -14.15
N LEU A 147 -5.74 -5.18 -14.03
CA LEU A 147 -5.49 -4.23 -15.13
C LEU A 147 -4.00 -3.98 -15.39
N SER A 148 -3.12 -4.34 -14.45
CA SER A 148 -1.68 -4.10 -14.54
C SER A 148 -1.04 -4.73 -15.78
N PHE A 149 -1.51 -5.90 -16.23
CA PHE A 149 -0.98 -6.56 -17.43
C PHE A 149 -1.19 -5.73 -18.69
N SER A 150 -2.41 -5.23 -18.92
CA SER A 150 -2.71 -4.38 -20.08
C SER A 150 -2.02 -3.01 -19.98
N LEU A 151 -1.85 -2.51 -18.76
CA LEU A 151 -1.18 -1.25 -18.52
C LEU A 151 0.32 -1.34 -18.87
N PHE A 152 0.98 -2.48 -18.61
CA PHE A 152 2.40 -2.65 -18.89
C PHE A 152 2.76 -2.45 -20.38
N ASP A 153 1.96 -3.00 -21.28
CA ASP A 153 2.15 -2.82 -22.72
C ASP A 153 1.95 -1.37 -23.15
N LYS A 154 0.94 -0.71 -22.59
CA LYS A 154 0.67 0.71 -22.85
C LYS A 154 1.78 1.60 -22.31
N LEU A 155 2.30 1.30 -21.11
CA LEU A 155 3.41 2.02 -20.51
C LEU A 155 4.67 1.90 -21.37
N THR A 156 4.99 0.71 -21.87
CA THR A 156 6.15 0.49 -22.75
C THR A 156 6.05 1.31 -24.03
N LYS A 157 4.86 1.37 -24.64
CA LYS A 157 4.60 2.22 -25.82
C LYS A 157 4.72 3.70 -25.48
N SER A 158 4.13 4.14 -24.36
CA SER A 158 4.23 5.52 -23.88
C SER A 158 5.68 5.94 -23.69
N ILE A 159 6.52 5.10 -23.06
CA ILE A 159 7.95 5.39 -22.87
C ILE A 159 8.64 5.59 -24.22
N HIS A 160 8.36 4.74 -25.21
CA HIS A 160 8.92 4.89 -26.55
C HIS A 160 8.47 6.20 -27.21
N GLU A 161 7.19 6.54 -27.13
CA GLU A 161 6.63 7.79 -27.67
C GLU A 161 7.22 9.02 -26.97
N ASP A 162 7.33 9.00 -25.63
CA ASP A 162 7.92 10.08 -24.83
C ASP A 162 9.41 10.27 -25.15
N MET A 163 10.17 9.18 -25.32
CA MET A 163 11.56 9.25 -25.78
C MET A 163 11.66 9.82 -27.20
N THR A 164 10.78 9.40 -28.11
CA THR A 164 10.76 9.89 -29.50
C THR A 164 10.45 11.38 -29.55
N ASN A 165 9.48 11.86 -28.77
CA ASN A 165 9.09 13.27 -28.76
C ASN A 165 10.10 14.17 -28.01
N SER A 166 10.81 13.62 -27.02
CA SER A 166 11.74 14.40 -26.21
C SER A 166 13.14 14.53 -26.83
N ILE A 167 13.56 13.61 -27.71
CA ILE A 167 14.92 13.63 -28.27
C ILE A 167 15.20 14.91 -29.07
N GLU A 168 14.23 15.42 -29.82
CA GLU A 168 14.37 16.68 -30.57
C GLU A 168 14.58 17.89 -29.65
N ASN A 169 14.09 17.82 -28.42
CA ASN A 169 14.16 18.88 -27.43
C ASN A 169 15.47 18.89 -26.63
N TYR A 170 16.36 17.90 -26.85
CA TYR A 170 17.62 17.75 -26.12
C TYR A 170 18.50 19.01 -26.19
N ARG A 171 18.54 19.71 -27.35
CA ARG A 171 19.36 20.92 -27.53
C ARG A 171 18.69 22.22 -27.11
N TYR A 172 17.37 22.21 -26.89
CA TYR A 172 16.58 23.42 -26.68
C TYR A 172 16.15 23.62 -25.23
N LEU A 173 16.03 22.54 -24.47
CA LEU A 173 15.51 22.56 -23.11
C LEU A 173 16.50 21.90 -22.15
N ASP A 174 17.10 22.70 -21.26
CA ASP A 174 18.10 22.23 -20.30
C ASP A 174 17.59 21.07 -19.43
N TRP A 175 16.31 21.10 -19.04
CA TRP A 175 15.69 20.04 -18.25
C TRP A 175 15.52 18.73 -19.04
N VAL A 176 15.36 18.80 -20.36
CA VAL A 176 15.32 17.62 -21.25
C VAL A 176 16.73 17.06 -21.42
N ALA A 177 17.72 17.94 -21.62
CA ALA A 177 19.12 17.55 -21.68
C ALA A 177 19.57 16.82 -20.40
N GLU A 178 19.24 17.38 -19.24
CA GLU A 178 19.53 16.77 -17.93
C GLU A 178 18.83 15.41 -17.76
N ALA A 179 17.57 15.29 -18.20
CA ALA A 179 16.83 14.03 -18.12
C ALA A 179 17.47 12.93 -18.98
N TRP A 180 17.86 13.25 -20.22
CA TRP A 180 18.59 12.33 -21.10
C TRP A 180 19.96 11.96 -20.55
N ASP A 181 20.73 12.94 -20.09
CA ASP A 181 22.07 12.70 -19.52
C ASP A 181 22.03 11.80 -18.29
N ASN A 182 21.04 12.00 -17.42
CA ASN A 182 20.80 11.12 -16.28
C ASN A 182 20.38 9.72 -16.73
N THR A 183 19.53 9.63 -17.77
CA THR A 183 19.09 8.34 -18.32
C THR A 183 20.27 7.55 -18.88
N HIS A 184 21.13 8.17 -19.70
CA HIS A 184 22.33 7.53 -20.24
C HIS A 184 23.24 6.97 -19.15
N ARG A 185 23.54 7.78 -18.12
CA ARG A 185 24.43 7.39 -17.03
C ARG A 185 23.82 6.32 -16.13
N TYR A 186 22.52 6.42 -15.84
CA TYR A 186 21.82 5.51 -14.93
C TYR A 186 21.57 4.14 -15.56
N LEU A 187 21.08 4.13 -16.81
CA LEU A 187 20.76 2.90 -17.53
C LEU A 187 21.94 2.36 -18.36
N LYS A 188 23.06 3.10 -18.42
CA LYS A 188 24.25 2.74 -19.21
C LYS A 188 23.89 2.42 -20.66
N CYS A 189 23.23 3.38 -21.31
CA CYS A 189 22.66 3.27 -22.64
C CYS A 189 22.92 4.54 -23.46
N CYS A 190 22.71 4.48 -24.78
CA CYS A 190 22.80 5.65 -25.65
C CYS A 190 21.72 5.65 -26.73
N GLY A 191 21.00 6.77 -26.86
CA GLY A 191 19.91 6.94 -27.82
C GLY A 191 18.68 6.09 -27.47
N ILE A 192 17.68 6.04 -28.35
CA ILE A 192 16.42 5.33 -28.08
C ILE A 192 16.64 3.83 -28.24
N ARG A 193 17.11 3.41 -29.41
CA ARG A 193 17.43 2.04 -29.81
C ARG A 193 18.93 1.84 -30.00
N SER A 194 19.64 2.86 -30.49
CA SER A 194 21.10 2.87 -30.62
C SER A 194 21.64 4.30 -30.59
N HIS A 195 22.96 4.44 -30.49
CA HIS A 195 23.63 5.73 -30.54
C HIS A 195 23.41 6.47 -31.88
N ASP A 196 23.11 5.75 -32.98
CA ASP A 196 22.79 6.33 -34.30
C ASP A 196 21.55 7.23 -34.25
N ASP A 197 20.69 7.07 -33.25
CA ASP A 197 19.49 7.90 -33.11
C ASP A 197 19.85 9.38 -32.93
N TRP A 198 21.02 9.70 -32.37
CA TRP A 198 21.49 11.09 -32.30
C TRP A 198 21.76 11.66 -33.70
N GLU A 199 22.46 10.90 -34.55
CA GLU A 199 22.78 11.33 -35.91
C GLU A 199 21.52 11.46 -36.77
N LYS A 200 20.55 10.54 -36.63
CA LYS A 200 19.25 10.60 -37.32
C LYS A 200 18.48 11.90 -37.05
N HIS A 201 18.68 12.49 -35.88
CA HIS A 201 18.08 13.78 -35.50
C HIS A 201 19.03 14.97 -35.71
N GLY A 202 20.12 14.80 -36.47
CA GLY A 202 21.09 15.87 -36.77
C GLY A 202 21.90 16.31 -35.55
N MET A 203 22.08 15.42 -34.58
CA MET A 203 22.76 15.68 -33.32
C MET A 203 24.05 14.88 -33.16
N LEU A 204 25.02 15.48 -32.46
CA LEU A 204 26.22 14.79 -32.02
C LEU A 204 25.88 13.94 -30.79
N ILE A 205 26.57 12.81 -30.65
CA ILE A 205 26.39 11.91 -29.50
C ILE A 205 26.76 12.65 -28.20
N PRO A 206 25.87 12.72 -27.20
CA PRO A 206 26.15 13.35 -25.91
C PRO A 206 27.27 12.69 -25.12
N GLN A 207 28.10 13.47 -24.42
CA GLN A 207 29.14 12.93 -23.53
C GLN A 207 28.60 12.01 -22.42
N SER A 208 27.33 12.16 -22.05
CA SER A 208 26.65 11.28 -21.10
C SER A 208 26.52 9.82 -21.59
N CYS A 209 26.62 9.58 -22.91
CA CYS A 209 26.66 8.25 -23.50
C CYS A 209 28.00 7.52 -23.35
N CYS A 210 29.01 8.15 -22.76
CA CYS A 210 30.35 7.58 -22.60
C CYS A 210 30.33 6.31 -21.74
N SER A 211 30.83 5.19 -22.28
CA SER A 211 30.95 3.90 -21.57
C SER A 211 32.31 3.69 -20.90
N THR A 212 33.24 4.62 -21.08
CA THR A 212 34.65 4.51 -20.69
C THR A 212 35.07 5.67 -19.76
N THR A 213 36.37 5.82 -19.48
CA THR A 213 36.95 6.99 -18.82
C THR A 213 36.68 8.28 -19.61
N VAL A 214 36.43 9.38 -18.88
CA VAL A 214 36.12 10.71 -19.44
C VAL A 214 37.15 11.17 -20.48
N ASP A 215 38.44 10.88 -20.27
CA ASP A 215 39.53 11.29 -21.18
C ASP A 215 39.40 10.70 -22.59
N LYS A 216 38.88 9.46 -22.71
CA LYS A 216 38.63 8.81 -24.01
C LYS A 216 37.36 9.30 -24.69
N CYS A 217 36.44 9.88 -23.93
CA CYS A 217 35.18 10.42 -24.42
C CYS A 217 35.24 11.93 -24.71
N LEU A 218 36.44 12.51 -24.69
CA LEU A 218 36.69 13.84 -25.25
C LEU A 218 36.36 13.89 -26.74
N ASN A 219 36.52 12.78 -27.45
CA ASN A 219 36.08 12.62 -28.83
C ASN A 219 35.07 11.47 -28.91
N MET A 220 33.78 11.80 -29.01
CA MET A 220 32.70 10.81 -29.01
C MET A 220 32.66 10.07 -30.36
N THR A 221 32.92 8.77 -30.32
CA THR A 221 32.86 7.84 -31.46
C THR A 221 32.02 6.61 -31.11
N ALA A 222 31.63 5.82 -32.11
CA ALA A 222 30.87 4.59 -31.91
C ALA A 222 31.60 3.54 -31.02
N GLU A 223 32.92 3.65 -30.86
CA GLU A 223 33.73 2.70 -30.07
C GLU A 223 33.72 2.98 -28.56
N VAL A 224 33.35 4.21 -28.14
CA VAL A 224 33.45 4.67 -26.74
C VAL A 224 32.08 4.91 -26.08
N VAL A 225 31.00 4.55 -26.77
CA VAL A 225 29.62 4.75 -26.33
C VAL A 225 29.04 3.48 -25.71
N TYR A 226 27.94 3.63 -24.97
CA TYR A 226 27.10 2.49 -24.62
C TYR A 226 26.45 1.90 -25.88
N GLU A 227 26.58 0.59 -26.08
CA GLU A 227 26.00 -0.11 -27.23
C GLU A 227 24.47 -0.27 -27.12
N SER A 228 23.94 -0.34 -25.90
CA SER A 228 22.52 -0.57 -25.64
C SER A 228 21.70 0.71 -25.84
N GLY A 229 20.53 0.59 -26.49
CA GLY A 229 19.53 1.65 -26.54
C GLY A 229 18.78 1.81 -25.20
N CYS A 230 18.42 3.05 -24.87
CA CYS A 230 17.78 3.37 -23.59
C CYS A 230 16.36 2.83 -23.46
N LEU A 231 15.65 2.57 -24.56
CA LEU A 231 14.33 1.97 -24.50
C LEU A 231 14.37 0.57 -23.86
N ASN A 232 15.32 -0.27 -24.29
CA ASN A 232 15.46 -1.62 -23.74
C ASN A 232 15.89 -1.55 -22.27
N GLY A 233 16.85 -0.69 -21.95
CA GLY A 233 17.27 -0.46 -20.56
C GLY A 233 16.11 0.01 -19.67
N ALA A 234 15.25 0.90 -20.16
CA ALA A 234 14.10 1.40 -19.43
C ALA A 234 13.04 0.29 -19.21
N VAL A 235 12.77 -0.52 -20.23
CA VAL A 235 11.85 -1.66 -20.13
C VAL A 235 12.37 -2.73 -19.17
N ASP A 236 13.66 -3.05 -19.22
CA ASP A 236 14.27 -4.04 -18.33
C ASP A 236 14.32 -3.53 -16.88
N PHE A 237 14.62 -2.25 -16.69
CA PHE A 237 14.51 -1.59 -15.38
C PHE A 237 13.07 -1.66 -14.83
N LEU A 238 12.07 -1.41 -15.68
CA LEU A 238 10.66 -1.51 -15.30
C LEU A 238 10.30 -2.94 -14.90
N LYS A 239 10.69 -3.95 -15.69
CA LYS A 239 10.48 -5.38 -15.36
C LYS A 239 11.15 -5.77 -14.05
N SER A 240 12.38 -5.34 -13.81
CA SER A 240 13.08 -5.61 -12.55
C SER A 240 12.36 -4.97 -11.36
N SER A 241 11.86 -3.75 -11.53
CA SER A 241 11.12 -3.02 -10.50
C SER A 241 9.76 -3.65 -10.18
N VAL A 242 9.12 -4.29 -11.16
CA VAL A 242 7.83 -4.98 -10.99
C VAL A 242 7.92 -6.06 -9.91
N HIS A 243 9.04 -6.77 -9.76
CA HIS A 243 9.21 -7.78 -8.71
C HIS A 243 9.10 -7.18 -7.31
N THR A 244 9.84 -6.10 -7.04
CA THR A 244 9.82 -5.41 -5.74
C THR A 244 8.43 -4.82 -5.45
N VAL A 245 7.80 -4.22 -6.46
CA VAL A 245 6.44 -3.67 -6.33
C VAL A 245 5.42 -4.77 -6.06
N SER A 246 5.49 -5.90 -6.77
CA SER A 246 4.57 -7.02 -6.60
C SER A 246 4.64 -7.62 -5.20
N ILE A 247 5.85 -7.83 -4.67
CA ILE A 247 6.04 -8.31 -3.28
C ILE A 247 5.44 -7.31 -2.28
N SER A 248 5.69 -6.01 -2.50
CA SER A 248 5.16 -4.96 -1.62
C SER A 248 3.62 -4.93 -1.63
N VAL A 249 3.00 -5.02 -2.81
CA VAL A 249 1.53 -5.06 -2.96
C VAL A 249 0.93 -6.29 -2.30
N LEU A 250 1.58 -7.46 -2.41
CA LEU A 250 1.13 -8.69 -1.77
C LEU A 250 1.13 -8.55 -0.24
N LEU A 251 2.21 -8.05 0.34
CA LEU A 251 2.33 -7.84 1.79
C LEU A 251 1.28 -6.85 2.30
N VAL A 252 1.08 -5.73 1.60
CA VAL A 252 0.06 -4.74 1.93
C VAL A 252 -1.34 -5.36 1.85
N SER A 253 -1.63 -6.13 0.80
CA SER A 253 -2.93 -6.79 0.62
C SER A 253 -3.24 -7.77 1.75
N LEU A 254 -2.26 -8.56 2.18
CA LEU A 254 -2.39 -9.48 3.32
C LEU A 254 -2.64 -8.71 4.63
N ALA A 255 -1.92 -7.61 4.87
CA ALA A 255 -2.11 -6.78 6.05
C ALA A 255 -3.52 -6.13 6.08
N LEU A 256 -3.99 -5.63 4.94
CA LEU A 256 -5.35 -5.06 4.81
C LEU A 256 -6.43 -6.13 5.01
N PHE A 257 -6.22 -7.34 4.47
CA PHE A 257 -7.15 -8.46 4.67
C PHE A 257 -7.20 -8.89 6.14
N ALA A 258 -6.05 -8.99 6.81
CA ALA A 258 -5.98 -9.29 8.24
C ALA A 258 -6.70 -8.21 9.07
N ASN A 259 -6.48 -6.93 8.77
CA ASN A 259 -7.19 -5.82 9.41
C ASN A 259 -8.71 -5.93 9.23
N LEU A 260 -9.17 -6.19 8.01
CA LEU A 260 -10.59 -6.37 7.71
C LEU A 260 -11.18 -7.56 8.49
N PHE A 261 -10.46 -8.68 8.55
CA PHE A 261 -10.87 -9.86 9.31
C PHE A 261 -11.03 -9.53 10.80
N PHE A 262 -10.04 -8.87 11.42
CA PHE A 262 -10.13 -8.47 12.82
C PHE A 262 -11.24 -7.43 13.07
N ALA A 263 -11.47 -6.51 12.14
CA ALA A 263 -12.57 -5.54 12.23
C ALA A 263 -13.94 -6.22 12.21
N LEU A 264 -14.14 -7.20 11.32
CA LEU A 264 -15.36 -8.00 11.24
C LEU A 264 -15.56 -8.84 12.51
N ALA A 265 -14.49 -9.45 13.02
CA ALA A 265 -14.52 -10.21 14.27
C ALA A 265 -14.90 -9.32 15.47
N ALA A 266 -14.32 -8.11 15.56
CA ALA A 266 -14.66 -7.12 16.58
C ALA A 266 -16.13 -6.69 16.49
N ARG A 267 -16.61 -6.36 15.29
CA ARG A 267 -18.02 -5.97 15.07
C ARG A 267 -19.00 -7.08 15.47
N LYS A 268 -18.73 -8.32 15.07
CA LYS A 268 -19.57 -9.48 15.45
C LYS A 268 -19.60 -9.67 16.97
N LYS A 269 -18.45 -9.54 17.65
CA LYS A 269 -18.39 -9.63 19.13
C LYS A 269 -19.20 -8.53 19.81
N PHE A 270 -19.20 -7.30 19.30
CA PHE A 270 -20.03 -6.22 19.85
C PHE A 270 -21.53 -6.43 19.63
N LYS A 271 -21.93 -7.14 18.57
CA LYS A 271 -23.34 -7.50 18.35
C LYS A 271 -23.82 -8.63 19.27
N MET A 272 -22.94 -9.54 19.67
CA MET A 272 -23.28 -10.66 20.57
C MET A 272 -23.36 -10.26 22.05
N TYR A 273 -22.55 -9.30 22.47
CA TYR A 273 -22.55 -8.78 23.84
C TYR A 273 -22.91 -7.29 23.80
N PRO A 274 -24.18 -6.94 23.50
CA PRO A 274 -24.62 -5.55 23.66
C PRO A 274 -24.40 -5.15 25.13
N LEU A 275 -23.90 -3.94 25.35
CA LEU A 275 -23.98 -3.34 26.68
C LEU A 275 -25.48 -3.15 26.95
N ASN A 276 -26.00 -3.82 27.98
CA ASN A 276 -27.25 -3.40 28.58
C ASN A 276 -26.95 -2.05 29.24
N GLU A 277 -27.37 -0.96 28.59
CA GLU A 277 -27.45 0.37 29.21
C GLU A 277 -28.61 0.40 30.21
#